data_AF-A0A9W9AZG0-F1
#
_entry.id   AF-A0A9W9AZG0-F1
#
_cell.length_a   1.000
_cell.length_b   1.000
_cell.length_c   1.000
_cell.angle_alpha   90.00
_cell.angle_beta   90.00
_cell.angle_gamma   90.00
#
_symmetry.space_group_name_H-M   'P 1'
#
loop_
_entity.id
_entity.type
_entity.pdbx_description
1 polymer ?
#
loop_
_entity_poly.entity_id
_entity_poly.type
_entity_poly.pdbx_seq_one_letter_code
_entity_poly.pdbx_strand_id
1 'polypeptide(L)'
;MRLSSYALGVLSALVVSALADVVVLSTPSLSRRDGDHHMSHGPPLLELNETELTLHHQPIPESYYTIDFDDLEHASERYPGLMFLHATAMALAWFVMLPAGIAMRSVNHAWHKMVMIAFYGLIVVGLAFSTAYRKLTPNMYEGQVHGKQGYTWILFALILTTIDFLNIFRRVYLFFRNGQKFDFRSFWSSVILDKGISSSFEGAEYAGLVSEEPEEMDVTMEMVSPTSPPPHKHVHYDDNALADDGPTAQWANDVRRHHRDYSQSAASETTLFGRSHFEEESSINRRPAKKVPLSRRIGTGVFATLERVLVFGGLMQVLSGIVVYTGGCRENYLNGCLAHIIKGAIFWCYGLVSFARYLGAFAELGWAWNRAPAAGYPSAEFVESLVIFIYGITNTWMERWGARPGDPFTTKQIQHIGIAVMFWFAGLLGMAIESKTVRQWLASSTISALNPSQRDQEAVAEPPTYIASFNPFPALVVGVTGAAMAAHAQTYLFQVQIHQLWGNLLLAWSVLRCLTYFFLWLGVPRSMLPSRPPTEALGSFFLACGGLAFIFSTEELTIAAMRRGRDDVMMFLNVAVAITCFALCWTIAVVGFKGYLKSRIAPPVAYHSSA
;
A
#
# COMPACT_ATOMS: atom_id res chain seq x y z
N MET A 1 4.21 -1.56 -20.17
CA MET A 1 3.72 -2.91 -19.79
C MET A 1 4.62 -3.70 -18.83
N ARG A 2 5.74 -3.16 -18.32
CA ARG A 2 6.64 -3.94 -17.42
C ARG A 2 7.12 -3.16 -16.18
N LEU A 3 7.37 -1.84 -16.27
CA LEU A 3 8.18 -1.12 -15.26
C LEU A 3 7.49 -0.59 -13.98
N SER A 4 6.18 -0.28 -13.97
CA SER A 4 5.51 0.09 -12.71
C SER A 4 5.36 -1.10 -11.77
N SER A 5 5.20 -2.31 -12.33
CA SER A 5 5.22 -3.58 -11.59
C SER A 5 6.60 -3.88 -11.01
N TYR A 6 7.68 -3.45 -11.66
CA TYR A 6 9.03 -3.52 -11.10
C TYR A 6 9.25 -2.50 -9.98
N ALA A 7 8.66 -1.30 -10.00
CA ALA A 7 8.84 -0.32 -8.92
C ALA A 7 8.16 -0.76 -7.60
N LEU A 8 7.00 -1.41 -7.67
CA LEU A 8 6.33 -2.04 -6.51
C LEU A 8 6.89 -3.42 -6.18
N GLY A 9 7.32 -4.19 -7.18
CA GLY A 9 8.09 -5.41 -6.98
C GLY A 9 9.41 -5.13 -6.27
N VAL A 10 10.07 -4.02 -6.59
CA VAL A 10 11.27 -3.48 -5.92
C VAL A 10 10.93 -2.91 -4.56
N LEU A 11 9.77 -2.27 -4.34
CA LEU A 11 9.33 -1.89 -3.00
C LEU A 11 9.12 -3.13 -2.12
N SER A 12 8.51 -4.20 -2.65
CA SER A 12 8.36 -5.47 -1.94
C SER A 12 9.68 -6.19 -1.76
N ALA A 13 10.57 -6.18 -2.75
CA ALA A 13 11.89 -6.79 -2.70
C ALA A 13 12.87 -5.98 -1.85
N LEU A 14 12.67 -4.67 -1.66
CA LEU A 14 13.39 -3.80 -0.74
C LEU A 14 12.83 -3.91 0.68
N VAL A 15 11.53 -4.11 0.86
CA VAL A 15 10.98 -4.48 2.17
C VAL A 15 11.48 -5.87 2.55
N VAL A 16 11.47 -6.83 1.63
CA VAL A 16 12.03 -8.18 1.82
C VAL A 16 13.56 -8.15 1.96
N SER A 17 14.29 -7.30 1.24
CA SER A 17 15.76 -7.14 1.40
C SER A 17 16.11 -6.36 2.66
N ALA A 18 15.36 -5.34 3.05
CA ALA A 18 15.55 -4.65 4.33
C ALA A 18 15.23 -5.58 5.50
N LEU A 19 14.27 -6.49 5.33
CA LEU A 19 14.00 -7.59 6.27
C LEU A 19 15.11 -8.64 6.24
N ALA A 20 15.72 -8.92 5.07
CA ALA A 20 16.87 -9.82 4.95
C ALA A 20 18.15 -9.22 5.57
N ASP A 21 18.37 -7.91 5.43
CA ASP A 21 19.52 -7.19 6.01
C ASP A 21 19.45 -7.13 7.55
N VAL A 22 18.24 -7.19 8.14
CA VAL A 22 18.06 -7.40 9.58
C VAL A 22 18.55 -8.79 10.03
N VAL A 23 18.50 -9.79 9.14
CA VAL A 23 18.91 -11.17 9.42
C VAL A 23 20.42 -11.39 9.16
N VAL A 24 21.05 -10.62 8.27
CA VAL A 24 22.45 -10.83 7.83
C VAL A 24 23.52 -10.45 8.89
N LEU A 25 23.16 -9.76 9.99
CA LEU A 25 24.15 -9.31 10.99
C LEU A 25 24.26 -10.15 12.27
N SER A 26 23.51 -11.25 12.39
CA SER A 26 23.63 -12.13 13.56
C SER A 26 24.76 -13.14 13.35
N THR A 27 25.90 -12.88 13.99
CA THR A 27 26.93 -13.90 14.25
C THR A 27 26.30 -15.15 14.88
N PRO A 28 26.70 -16.37 14.50
CA PRO A 28 26.13 -17.58 15.08
C PRO A 28 26.61 -17.71 16.53
N SER A 29 25.81 -17.25 17.49
CA SER A 29 26.07 -17.56 18.91
C SER A 29 25.74 -19.03 19.15
N LEU A 30 26.73 -19.76 19.66
CA LEU A 30 26.74 -21.16 20.08
C LEU A 30 25.77 -21.45 21.25
N SER A 31 24.49 -21.12 21.12
CA SER A 31 23.46 -21.58 22.05
C SER A 31 22.96 -22.95 21.59
N ARG A 32 22.91 -23.90 22.52
CA ARG A 32 22.29 -25.21 22.32
C ARG A 32 20.80 -24.97 22.09
N ARG A 33 20.32 -25.19 20.86
CA ARG A 33 18.90 -25.25 20.55
C ARG A 33 18.33 -26.49 21.24
N ASP A 34 17.87 -26.33 22.47
CA ASP A 34 17.17 -27.38 23.21
C ASP A 34 15.66 -27.35 22.89
N GLY A 35 15.03 -28.51 23.10
CA GLY A 35 13.81 -28.96 22.46
C GLY A 35 12.65 -27.98 22.53
N ASP A 36 11.99 -27.80 21.37
CA ASP A 36 10.72 -27.11 21.24
C ASP A 36 9.74 -27.67 22.30
N HIS A 37 9.34 -26.83 23.26
CA HIS A 37 8.28 -27.11 24.22
C HIS A 37 6.97 -27.38 23.48
N HIS A 38 6.72 -28.60 23.04
CA HIS A 38 5.37 -29.00 22.70
C HIS A 38 5.12 -30.42 23.22
N MET A 39 4.46 -30.48 24.38
CA MET A 39 3.55 -31.56 24.72
C MET A 39 2.62 -31.79 23.53
N SER A 40 2.79 -32.91 22.80
CA SER A 40 2.05 -33.06 21.56
C SER A 40 0.54 -33.29 21.75
N HIS A 41 0.03 -33.50 22.98
CA HIS A 41 -1.40 -33.79 23.22
C HIS A 41 -1.96 -33.37 24.61
N GLY A 42 -1.34 -32.43 25.34
CA GLY A 42 -1.82 -31.99 26.67
C GLY A 42 -2.71 -30.74 26.65
N PRO A 43 -3.56 -30.49 27.67
CA PRO A 43 -4.26 -29.22 27.82
C PRO A 43 -3.28 -28.05 28.04
N PRO A 44 -3.61 -26.82 27.60
CA PRO A 44 -2.75 -25.66 27.76
C PRO A 44 -2.55 -25.32 29.24
N LEU A 45 -1.36 -24.83 29.59
CA LEU A 45 -1.01 -24.43 30.95
C LEU A 45 -1.72 -23.13 31.34
N LEU A 46 -2.23 -23.07 32.58
CA LEU A 46 -2.91 -21.89 33.13
C LEU A 46 -1.97 -20.99 33.92
N GLU A 47 -0.94 -21.56 34.55
CA GLU A 47 -0.01 -20.86 35.42
C GLU A 47 1.41 -20.92 34.86
N LEU A 48 2.18 -19.88 35.13
CA LEU A 48 3.58 -19.81 34.73
C LEU A 48 4.43 -20.54 35.77
N ASN A 49 5.09 -21.62 35.37
CA ASN A 49 6.07 -22.31 36.21
C ASN A 49 7.48 -21.83 35.87
N GLU A 50 8.02 -20.91 36.68
CA GLU A 50 9.36 -20.33 36.46
C GLU A 50 10.48 -21.38 36.51
N THR A 51 10.32 -22.43 37.34
CA THR A 51 11.32 -23.52 37.43
C THR A 51 11.38 -24.31 36.13
N GLU A 52 10.22 -24.58 35.51
CA GLU A 52 10.15 -25.30 34.24
C GLU A 52 10.61 -24.43 33.08
N LEU A 53 10.24 -23.15 33.08
CA LEU A 53 10.69 -22.19 32.08
C LEU A 53 12.22 -22.08 32.06
N THR A 54 12.85 -22.03 33.25
CA THR A 54 14.31 -21.89 33.38
C THR A 54 15.10 -23.15 33.05
N LEU A 55 14.47 -24.32 32.93
CA LEU A 55 15.12 -25.54 32.42
C LEU A 55 15.49 -25.41 30.93
N HIS A 56 14.71 -24.63 30.17
CA HIS A 56 14.80 -24.55 28.72
C HIS A 56 15.16 -23.15 28.21
N HIS A 57 14.90 -22.12 29.01
CA HIS A 57 15.18 -20.73 28.69
C HIS A 57 16.04 -20.07 29.76
N GLN A 58 16.92 -19.17 29.35
CA GLN A 58 17.67 -18.37 30.33
C GLN A 58 16.73 -17.41 31.08
N PRO A 59 17.05 -17.07 32.33
CA PRO A 59 16.32 -16.03 33.05
C PRO A 59 16.31 -14.73 32.24
N ILE A 60 15.13 -14.11 32.14
CA ILE A 60 15.00 -12.83 31.43
C ILE A 60 15.70 -11.75 32.28
N PRO A 61 16.78 -11.12 31.79
CA PRO A 61 17.50 -10.10 32.55
C PRO A 61 16.71 -8.79 32.58
N GLU A 62 17.11 -7.89 33.48
CA GLU A 62 16.50 -6.56 33.58
C GLU A 62 16.54 -5.78 32.27
N SER A 63 15.57 -4.88 32.10
CA SER A 63 15.46 -4.00 30.95
C SER A 63 15.37 -2.53 31.28
N TYR A 64 15.55 -1.70 30.25
CA TYR A 64 15.37 -0.27 30.39
C TYR A 64 13.99 0.06 30.98
N TYR A 65 12.95 -0.69 30.58
CA TYR A 65 11.63 -0.59 31.17
C TYR A 65 11.64 -0.94 32.67
N THR A 66 12.23 -2.06 33.08
CA THR A 66 12.19 -2.48 34.49
C THR A 66 12.98 -1.54 35.38
N ILE A 67 14.15 -1.04 34.94
CA ILE A 67 14.91 -0.06 35.73
C ILE A 67 14.23 1.31 35.79
N ASP A 68 13.46 1.69 34.77
CA ASP A 68 12.77 2.99 34.73
C ASP A 68 11.47 3.01 35.55
N PHE A 69 10.77 1.86 35.64
CA PHE A 69 9.42 1.81 36.20
C PHE A 69 9.24 0.83 37.37
N ASP A 70 10.01 -0.26 37.43
CA ASP A 70 9.85 -1.31 38.44
C ASP A 70 10.87 -1.16 39.59
N ASP A 71 12.03 -0.52 39.36
CA ASP A 71 13.06 -0.21 40.38
C ASP A 71 12.71 1.08 41.16
N LEU A 72 11.85 0.92 42.17
CA LEU A 72 11.41 2.02 43.03
C LEU A 72 12.51 2.57 43.96
N GLU A 73 13.54 1.78 44.25
CA GLU A 73 14.62 2.16 45.17
C GLU A 73 15.53 3.23 44.56
N HIS A 74 15.85 3.09 43.27
CA HIS A 74 16.70 4.04 42.55
C HIS A 74 15.91 5.00 41.65
N ALA A 75 14.58 5.11 41.84
CA ALA A 75 13.71 5.91 40.98
C ALA A 75 14.16 7.37 40.81
N SER A 76 14.77 7.97 41.85
CA SER A 76 15.30 9.36 41.79
C SER A 76 16.52 9.54 40.88
N GLU A 77 17.18 8.44 40.51
CA GLU A 77 18.35 8.41 39.64
C GLU A 77 18.00 8.00 38.19
N ARG A 78 16.72 7.76 37.91
CA ARG A 78 16.21 7.35 36.58
C ARG A 78 15.59 8.51 35.84
N TYR A 79 15.67 8.47 34.50
CA TYR A 79 15.23 9.56 33.63
C TYR A 79 14.30 9.09 32.48
N PRO A 80 13.19 8.39 32.78
CA PRO A 80 12.27 7.87 31.75
C PRO A 80 11.70 8.98 30.84
N GLY A 81 11.59 10.21 31.36
CA GLY A 81 11.15 11.37 30.58
C GLY A 81 12.03 11.66 29.36
N LEU A 82 13.35 11.41 29.43
CA LEU A 82 14.24 11.60 28.28
C LEU A 82 13.98 10.58 27.17
N MET A 83 13.69 9.32 27.53
CA MET A 83 13.30 8.30 26.56
C MET A 83 11.95 8.62 25.93
N PHE A 84 10.98 9.07 26.72
CA PHE A 84 9.67 9.51 26.22
C PHE A 84 9.79 10.68 25.24
N LEU A 85 10.63 11.68 25.56
CA LEU A 85 10.89 12.82 24.68
C LEU A 85 11.62 12.40 23.39
N HIS A 86 12.58 11.47 23.48
CA HIS A 86 13.21 10.87 22.30
C HIS A 86 12.18 10.19 21.39
N ALA A 87 11.36 9.29 21.95
CA ALA A 87 10.33 8.57 21.21
C ALA A 87 9.32 9.53 20.56
N THR A 88 8.87 10.55 21.30
CA THR A 88 7.92 11.56 20.80
C THR A 88 8.51 12.40 19.67
N ALA A 89 9.74 12.91 19.84
CA ALA A 89 10.42 13.70 18.81
C ALA A 89 10.65 12.87 17.53
N MET A 90 11.07 11.61 17.66
CA MET A 90 11.24 10.70 16.52
C MET A 90 9.90 10.36 15.86
N ALA A 91 8.83 10.13 16.64
CA ALA A 91 7.51 9.86 16.09
C ALA A 91 6.97 11.06 15.28
N LEU A 92 7.14 12.28 15.80
CA LEU A 92 6.77 13.51 15.09
C LEU A 92 7.61 13.71 13.82
N ALA A 93 8.90 13.38 13.84
CA ALA A 93 9.73 13.44 12.64
C ALA A 93 9.23 12.45 11.57
N TRP A 94 9.20 11.16 11.90
CA TRP A 94 9.02 10.08 10.94
C TRP A 94 7.57 9.83 10.51
N PHE A 95 6.58 10.08 11.39
CA PHE A 95 5.17 9.84 11.06
C PHE A 95 4.36 11.10 10.79
N VAL A 96 4.86 12.28 11.15
CA VAL A 96 4.20 13.56 10.86
C VAL A 96 4.93 14.34 9.77
N MET A 97 6.17 14.77 10.04
CA MET A 97 6.89 15.66 9.13
C MET A 97 7.28 14.96 7.82
N LEU A 98 7.75 13.71 7.88
CA LEU A 98 8.14 12.97 6.67
C LEU A 98 6.93 12.72 5.73
N PRO A 99 5.78 12.15 6.15
CA PRO A 99 4.62 12.00 5.27
C PRO A 99 4.06 13.32 4.75
N ALA A 100 4.06 14.38 5.58
CA ALA A 100 3.68 15.73 5.12
C ALA A 100 4.64 16.25 4.05
N GLY A 101 5.96 16.03 4.22
CA GLY A 101 6.99 16.35 3.25
C GLY A 101 6.78 15.64 1.92
N ILE A 102 6.53 14.33 1.94
CA ILE A 102 6.21 13.51 0.75
C ILE A 102 4.93 14.02 0.07
N ALA A 103 3.88 14.33 0.83
CA ALA A 103 2.63 14.85 0.29
C ALA A 103 2.83 16.20 -0.42
N MET A 104 3.54 17.15 0.22
CA MET A 104 3.88 18.45 -0.36
C MET A 104 4.75 18.32 -1.60
N ARG A 105 5.71 17.37 -1.61
CA ARG A 105 6.53 17.10 -2.77
C ARG A 105 5.72 16.57 -3.94
N SER A 106 4.72 15.71 -3.68
CA SER A 106 3.85 15.14 -4.70
C SER A 106 3.04 16.16 -5.51
N VAL A 107 2.88 17.37 -4.98
CA VAL A 107 2.19 18.49 -5.62
C VAL A 107 3.11 19.66 -5.95
N ASN A 108 4.43 19.49 -5.84
CA ASN A 108 5.45 20.53 -6.01
C ASN A 108 5.19 21.80 -5.15
N HIS A 109 4.77 21.62 -3.90
CA HIS A 109 4.45 22.73 -3.01
C HIS A 109 5.71 23.40 -2.46
N ALA A 110 5.76 24.74 -2.47
CA ALA A 110 6.95 25.52 -2.10
C ALA A 110 7.43 25.30 -0.65
N TRP A 111 6.52 24.96 0.27
CA TRP A 111 6.85 24.73 1.68
C TRP A 111 7.45 23.37 1.98
N HIS A 112 7.56 22.47 0.99
CA HIS A 112 8.17 21.15 1.17
C HIS A 112 9.54 21.24 1.87
N LYS A 113 10.39 22.19 1.45
CA LYS A 113 11.73 22.39 2.02
C LYS A 113 11.69 22.78 3.50
N MET A 114 10.72 23.61 3.91
CA MET A 114 10.56 24.00 5.31
C MET A 114 10.12 22.83 6.19
N VAL A 115 9.23 21.97 5.68
CA VAL A 115 8.83 20.74 6.37
C VAL A 115 10.02 19.79 6.51
N MET A 116 10.88 19.68 5.50
CA MET A 116 12.09 18.85 5.60
C MET A 116 13.12 19.43 6.60
N ILE A 117 13.25 20.75 6.72
CA ILE A 117 14.07 21.37 7.77
C ILE A 117 13.53 21.02 9.16
N ALA A 118 12.21 21.12 9.35
CA ALA A 118 11.56 20.73 10.60
C ALA A 118 11.73 19.24 10.91
N PHE A 119 11.67 18.36 9.91
CA PHE A 119 11.96 16.93 10.02
C PHE A 119 13.35 16.68 10.59
N TYR A 120 14.40 17.29 10.01
CA TYR A 120 15.77 17.14 10.52
C TYR A 120 15.96 17.80 11.89
N GLY A 121 15.31 18.93 12.15
CA GLY A 121 15.32 19.58 13.46
C GLY A 121 14.80 18.66 14.57
N LEU A 122 13.67 17.98 14.32
CA LEU A 122 13.12 17.00 15.26
C LEU A 122 14.02 15.77 15.44
N ILE A 123 14.69 15.30 14.37
CA ILE A 123 15.70 14.23 14.48
C ILE A 123 16.84 14.65 15.41
N VAL A 124 17.38 15.87 15.25
CA VAL A 124 18.47 16.37 16.10
C VAL A 124 18.03 16.44 17.56
N VAL A 125 16.82 16.96 17.83
CA VAL A 125 16.23 17.01 19.18
C VAL A 125 16.06 15.60 19.76
N GLY A 126 15.53 14.65 18.97
CA GLY A 126 15.38 13.26 19.39
C GLY A 126 16.72 12.60 19.72
N LEU A 127 17.75 12.82 18.90
CA LEU A 127 19.10 12.30 19.15
C LEU A 127 19.75 12.94 20.38
N ALA A 128 19.50 14.22 20.65
CA ALA A 128 19.98 14.90 21.85
C ALA A 128 19.41 14.25 23.12
N PHE A 129 18.09 14.00 23.16
CA PHE A 129 17.45 13.32 24.29
C PHE A 129 17.94 11.87 24.45
N SER A 130 18.10 11.12 23.35
CA SER A 130 18.67 9.77 23.38
C SER A 130 20.10 9.76 23.93
N THR A 131 20.92 10.73 23.52
CA THR A 131 22.32 10.85 23.98
C THR A 131 22.38 11.20 25.46
N ALA A 132 21.51 12.11 25.91
CA ALA A 132 21.40 12.46 27.33
C ALA A 132 20.97 11.23 28.16
N TYR A 133 19.94 10.51 27.72
CA TYR A 133 19.48 9.29 28.40
C TYR A 133 20.59 8.24 28.49
N ARG A 134 21.29 7.94 27.38
CA ARG A 134 22.40 6.97 27.36
C ARG A 134 23.60 7.35 28.24
N LYS A 135 23.77 8.64 28.56
CA LYS A 135 24.85 9.12 29.43
C LYS A 135 24.46 9.04 30.91
N LEU A 136 23.17 9.18 31.21
CA LEU A 136 22.63 9.19 32.57
C LEU A 136 22.17 7.81 33.03
N THR A 137 21.83 6.92 32.11
CA THR A 137 21.35 5.57 32.38
C THR A 137 22.44 4.53 32.07
N PRO A 138 22.63 3.51 32.92
CA PRO A 138 23.57 2.42 32.64
C PRO A 138 23.22 1.70 31.32
N ASN A 139 24.25 1.29 30.58
CA ASN A 139 24.04 0.57 29.34
C ASN A 139 23.64 -0.89 29.63
N MET A 140 22.36 -1.22 29.41
CA MET A 140 21.84 -2.56 29.69
C MET A 140 22.25 -3.59 28.64
N TYR A 141 22.46 -3.16 27.39
CA TYR A 141 22.65 -4.06 26.24
C TYR A 141 23.84 -3.64 25.38
N GLU A 142 24.98 -4.24 25.67
CA GLU A 142 26.15 -4.09 24.80
C GLU A 142 25.87 -4.67 23.40
N GLY A 143 26.27 -3.93 22.36
CA GLY A 143 26.09 -4.38 20.98
C GLY A 143 24.69 -4.23 20.39
N GLN A 144 23.70 -3.65 21.11
CA GLN A 144 22.37 -3.38 20.54
C GLN A 144 22.45 -2.59 19.22
N VAL A 145 21.56 -2.93 18.27
CA VAL A 145 21.63 -2.44 16.89
C VAL A 145 20.65 -1.31 16.56
N HIS A 146 19.68 -1.01 17.43
CA HIS A 146 18.69 0.05 17.21
C HIS A 146 19.37 1.38 16.87
N GLY A 147 20.37 1.79 17.66
CA GLY A 147 21.10 3.04 17.39
C GLY A 147 21.83 3.03 16.03
N LYS A 148 22.52 1.93 15.70
CA LYS A 148 23.24 1.79 14.43
C LYS A 148 22.28 1.81 13.24
N GLN A 149 21.16 1.07 13.32
CA GLN A 149 20.12 1.04 12.30
C GLN A 149 19.41 2.41 12.17
N GLY A 150 19.20 3.13 13.27
CA GLY A 150 18.65 4.49 13.25
C GLY A 150 19.53 5.44 12.42
N TYR A 151 20.85 5.40 12.63
CA TYR A 151 21.78 6.21 11.83
C TYR A 151 21.80 5.83 10.35
N THR A 152 21.63 4.56 9.99
CA THR A 152 21.58 4.16 8.57
C THR A 152 20.32 4.70 7.88
N TRP A 153 19.16 4.68 8.54
CA TRP A 153 17.92 5.27 8.00
C TRP A 153 18.01 6.79 7.88
N ILE A 154 18.62 7.47 8.87
CA ILE A 154 18.87 8.92 8.81
C ILE A 154 19.83 9.24 7.65
N LEU A 155 20.92 8.48 7.49
CA LEU A 155 21.84 8.64 6.37
C LEU A 155 21.14 8.45 5.03
N PHE A 156 20.28 7.44 4.92
CA PHE A 156 19.50 7.19 3.72
C PHE A 156 18.54 8.35 3.40
N ALA A 157 17.85 8.90 4.40
CA ALA A 157 17.02 10.10 4.23
C ALA A 157 17.86 11.33 3.79
N LEU A 158 19.05 11.50 4.38
CA LEU A 158 20.00 12.55 4.00
C LEU A 158 20.44 12.40 2.55
N ILE A 159 20.78 11.19 2.09
CA ILE A 159 21.16 10.92 0.69
C ILE A 159 20.03 11.32 -0.27
N LEU A 160 18.78 10.98 0.04
CA LEU A 160 17.65 11.37 -0.80
C LEU A 160 17.48 12.90 -0.84
N THR A 161 17.66 13.56 0.31
CA THR A 161 17.58 15.03 0.37
C THR A 161 18.77 15.72 -0.33
N THR A 162 19.97 15.15 -0.29
CA THR A 162 21.14 15.72 -0.98
C THR A 162 20.98 15.64 -2.49
N ILE A 163 20.37 14.58 -3.03
CA ILE A 163 20.01 14.50 -4.45
C ILE A 163 19.14 15.70 -4.87
N ASP A 164 18.19 16.11 -4.03
CA ASP A 164 17.35 17.28 -4.29
C ASP A 164 18.14 18.59 -4.27
N PHE A 165 19.04 18.74 -3.30
CA PHE A 165 19.92 19.91 -3.24
C PHE A 165 20.86 19.98 -4.45
N LEU A 166 21.41 18.87 -4.93
CA LEU A 166 22.26 18.85 -6.13
C LEU A 166 21.50 19.33 -7.37
N ASN A 167 20.22 18.97 -7.52
CA ASN A 167 19.37 19.48 -8.60
C ASN A 167 19.13 20.99 -8.47
N ILE A 168 19.03 21.52 -7.26
CA ILE A 168 18.94 22.97 -7.01
C ILE A 168 20.27 23.66 -7.33
N PHE A 169 21.41 23.14 -6.85
CA PHE A 169 22.74 23.70 -7.13
C PHE A 169 23.04 23.72 -8.62
N ARG A 170 22.66 22.68 -9.37
CA ARG A 170 22.75 22.67 -10.83
C ARG A 170 21.93 23.80 -11.46
N ARG A 171 20.70 24.03 -10.99
CA ARG A 171 19.84 25.14 -11.46
C ARG A 171 20.44 26.51 -11.14
N VAL A 172 20.98 26.69 -9.94
CA VAL A 172 21.72 27.90 -9.54
C VAL A 172 22.91 28.13 -10.47
N TYR A 173 23.73 27.10 -10.70
CA TYR A 173 24.89 27.19 -11.58
C TYR A 173 24.51 27.56 -13.02
N LEU A 174 23.46 26.93 -13.57
CA LEU A 174 22.96 27.26 -14.92
C LEU A 174 22.40 28.68 -15.00
N PHE A 175 21.70 29.15 -13.96
CA PHE A 175 21.18 30.52 -13.89
C PHE A 175 22.31 31.55 -13.99
N PHE A 176 23.39 31.37 -13.21
CA PHE A 176 24.56 32.26 -13.27
C PHE A 176 25.37 32.09 -14.56
N ARG A 177 25.53 30.86 -15.06
CA ARG A 177 26.26 30.59 -16.31
C ARG A 177 25.58 31.19 -17.54
N ASN A 178 24.24 31.24 -17.55
CA ASN A 178 23.47 31.81 -18.65
C ASN A 178 23.42 33.35 -18.64
N GLY A 179 24.13 34.00 -17.72
CA GLY A 179 24.30 35.46 -17.70
C GLY A 179 23.01 36.24 -17.38
N GLN A 180 22.03 35.61 -16.74
CA GLN A 180 20.81 36.31 -16.32
C GLN A 180 21.14 37.32 -15.22
N LYS A 181 20.65 38.57 -15.35
CA LYS A 181 20.79 39.58 -14.29
C LYS A 181 20.06 39.10 -13.03
N PHE A 182 20.72 39.17 -11.88
CA PHE A 182 20.15 38.74 -10.61
C PHE A 182 19.01 39.69 -10.20
N ASP A 183 17.79 39.21 -10.37
CA ASP A 183 16.58 39.78 -9.76
C ASP A 183 16.00 38.72 -8.81
N PHE A 184 15.71 39.09 -7.56
CA PHE A 184 15.25 38.16 -6.53
C PHE A 184 13.97 37.43 -6.95
N ARG A 185 13.03 38.11 -7.62
CA ARG A 185 11.79 37.48 -8.11
C ARG A 185 12.08 36.50 -9.24
N SER A 186 12.93 36.89 -10.20
CA SER A 186 13.35 36.01 -11.30
C SER A 186 14.13 34.78 -10.81
N PHE A 187 15.04 34.96 -9.85
CA PHE A 187 15.80 33.89 -9.21
C PHE A 187 14.87 32.94 -8.42
N TRP A 188 14.00 33.49 -7.58
CA TRP A 188 13.03 32.71 -6.80
C TRP A 188 12.08 31.92 -7.71
N SER A 189 11.57 32.56 -8.76
CA SER A 189 10.70 31.93 -9.77
C SER A 189 11.42 30.82 -10.54
N SER A 190 12.65 31.07 -11.00
CA SER A 190 13.35 30.17 -11.93
C SER A 190 14.12 29.05 -11.23
N VAL A 191 14.69 29.29 -10.05
CA VAL A 191 15.58 28.34 -9.34
C VAL A 191 14.86 27.61 -8.22
N ILE A 192 13.95 28.27 -7.50
CA ILE A 192 13.28 27.71 -6.32
C ILE A 192 11.90 27.17 -6.65
N LEU A 193 11.12 27.88 -7.48
CA LEU A 193 9.77 27.48 -7.93
C LEU A 193 9.75 26.78 -9.29
N ASP A 194 10.89 26.73 -10.00
CA ASP A 194 11.02 26.05 -11.30
C ASP A 194 10.08 26.56 -12.41
N LYS A 195 9.62 27.82 -12.32
CA LYS A 195 8.62 28.39 -13.25
C LYS A 195 9.20 28.97 -14.54
N GLY A 196 10.53 29.04 -14.69
CA GLY A 196 11.17 30.05 -15.56
C GLY A 196 11.84 29.63 -16.88
N ILE A 197 12.22 28.37 -17.10
CA ILE A 197 12.99 27.98 -18.32
C ILE A 197 12.51 26.64 -18.94
N SER A 198 11.56 25.96 -18.32
CA SER A 198 11.09 24.62 -18.71
C SER A 198 9.56 24.50 -18.77
N SER A 199 8.84 25.55 -19.20
CA SER A 199 7.38 25.51 -19.44
C SER A 199 6.96 24.61 -20.62
N SER A 200 7.72 23.56 -20.91
CA SER A 200 7.35 22.51 -21.86
C SER A 200 7.75 21.10 -21.38
N PHE A 201 8.28 20.91 -20.15
CA PHE A 201 8.88 19.61 -19.81
C PHE A 201 8.77 19.04 -18.39
N GLU A 202 8.26 19.75 -17.38
CA GLU A 202 8.18 19.19 -16.01
C GLU A 202 6.86 19.55 -15.31
N GLY A 203 5.88 18.66 -15.42
CA GLY A 203 4.82 18.54 -14.42
C GLY A 203 5.40 18.08 -13.07
N ALA A 204 4.61 18.11 -11.98
CA ALA A 204 5.06 17.72 -10.64
C ALA A 204 5.98 16.48 -10.67
N GLU A 205 7.08 16.46 -9.92
CA GLU A 205 8.11 15.38 -10.03
C GLU A 205 7.54 13.96 -9.86
N TYR A 206 6.38 13.81 -9.22
CA TYR A 206 5.61 12.57 -9.13
C TYR A 206 4.52 12.38 -10.20
N ALA A 207 4.07 13.46 -10.84
CA ALA A 207 3.15 13.39 -11.97
C ALA A 207 3.80 12.70 -13.17
N GLY A 208 5.09 12.95 -13.44
CA GLY A 208 5.83 12.32 -14.55
C GLY A 208 6.04 10.80 -14.46
N LEU A 209 5.59 10.15 -13.37
CA LEU A 209 5.56 8.69 -13.24
C LEU A 209 4.25 8.04 -13.67
N VAL A 210 3.17 8.84 -13.80
CA VAL A 210 1.80 8.33 -14.04
C VAL A 210 1.03 9.16 -15.07
N SER A 211 1.50 10.35 -15.46
CA SER A 211 0.95 11.11 -16.58
C SER A 211 1.63 10.71 -17.89
N GLU A 212 1.07 9.74 -18.60
CA GLU A 212 0.80 10.03 -20.00
C GLU A 212 -0.28 11.11 -19.94
N GLU A 213 0.09 12.34 -20.30
CA GLU A 213 -0.91 13.39 -20.53
C GLU A 213 -1.96 12.78 -21.46
N PRO A 214 -3.25 12.73 -21.09
CA PRO A 214 -4.28 12.45 -22.07
C PRO A 214 -4.10 13.52 -23.15
N GLU A 215 -4.10 13.10 -24.41
CA GLU A 215 -4.14 14.03 -25.54
C GLU A 215 -5.17 15.12 -25.20
N GLU A 216 -4.69 16.35 -24.98
CA GLU A 216 -5.57 17.49 -24.76
C GLU A 216 -6.47 17.60 -25.99
N MET A 217 -7.73 17.19 -25.85
CA MET A 217 -8.80 17.65 -26.72
C MET A 217 -9.00 19.12 -26.35
N ASP A 218 -8.34 19.98 -27.11
CA ASP A 218 -8.50 21.43 -27.05
C ASP A 218 -9.93 21.77 -27.51
N VAL A 219 -10.89 21.72 -26.60
CA VAL A 219 -12.23 22.27 -26.83
C VAL A 219 -12.14 23.76 -26.48
N THR A 220 -11.57 24.54 -27.40
CA THR A 220 -11.85 25.97 -27.45
C THR A 220 -13.30 26.14 -27.90
N MET A 221 -14.24 26.15 -26.95
CA MET A 221 -15.56 26.74 -27.18
C MET A 221 -15.39 28.24 -27.37
N GLU A 222 -15.24 28.68 -28.62
CA GLU A 222 -15.54 30.05 -28.99
C GLU A 222 -17.02 30.31 -28.66
N MET A 223 -17.25 31.28 -27.77
CA MET A 223 -18.59 31.79 -27.49
C MET A 223 -19.14 32.51 -28.72
N VAL A 224 -19.94 31.81 -29.53
CA VAL A 224 -20.81 32.41 -30.54
C VAL A 224 -22.25 32.30 -30.05
N SER A 225 -22.87 33.46 -29.80
CA SER A 225 -24.29 33.58 -29.41
C SER A 225 -25.21 32.99 -30.48
N PRO A 226 -26.25 32.20 -30.14
CA PRO A 226 -27.19 31.69 -31.13
C PRO A 226 -28.12 32.82 -31.58
N THR A 227 -27.93 33.27 -32.81
CA THR A 227 -28.92 34.08 -33.53
C THR A 227 -29.92 33.12 -34.15
N SER A 228 -31.20 33.29 -33.81
CA SER A 228 -32.36 32.53 -34.27
C SER A 228 -32.52 32.53 -35.80
N PRO A 229 -32.89 31.40 -36.45
CA PRO A 229 -33.31 31.39 -37.85
C PRO A 229 -34.82 31.70 -38.01
N PRO A 230 -35.24 32.26 -39.18
CA PRO A 230 -36.59 32.81 -39.40
C PRO A 230 -37.64 31.74 -39.78
N PRO A 231 -38.94 32.06 -39.71
CA PRO A 231 -40.02 31.08 -39.85
C PRO A 231 -40.35 30.80 -41.31
N HIS A 232 -40.43 29.51 -41.69
CA HIS A 232 -40.94 29.09 -42.99
C HIS A 232 -42.42 28.71 -42.92
N LYS A 233 -43.22 29.61 -43.51
CA LYS A 233 -44.51 29.49 -44.22
C LYS A 233 -45.20 28.11 -44.27
N HIS A 234 -46.42 28.07 -43.73
CA HIS A 234 -47.46 27.05 -44.00
C HIS A 234 -47.96 27.11 -45.44
N VAL A 235 -48.15 25.95 -46.07
CA VAL A 235 -49.10 25.74 -47.18
C VAL A 235 -49.82 24.39 -46.96
N HIS A 236 -51.15 24.46 -46.96
CA HIS A 236 -52.10 23.34 -46.88
C HIS A 236 -52.15 22.52 -48.17
N TYR A 237 -52.45 21.23 -48.05
CA TYR A 237 -53.44 20.55 -48.90
C TYR A 237 -54.17 19.49 -48.08
N ASP A 238 -55.50 19.60 -48.03
CA ASP A 238 -56.43 18.57 -47.58
C ASP A 238 -56.64 17.54 -48.69
N ASP A 239 -56.84 16.26 -48.35
CA ASP A 239 -57.99 15.52 -48.88
C ASP A 239 -58.37 14.29 -48.04
N ASN A 240 -59.67 14.07 -47.96
CA ASN A 240 -60.39 13.10 -47.12
C ASN A 240 -60.38 11.66 -47.69
N ALA A 241 -60.46 10.64 -46.82
CA ALA A 241 -61.53 9.61 -46.83
C ALA A 241 -61.24 8.38 -45.91
N LEU A 242 -62.08 8.23 -44.88
CA LEU A 242 -62.83 7.03 -44.46
C LEU A 242 -62.17 5.63 -44.55
N ALA A 243 -62.01 4.95 -43.41
CA ALA A 243 -62.88 3.83 -43.00
C ALA A 243 -62.35 3.05 -41.78
N ASP A 244 -63.31 2.66 -40.96
CA ASP A 244 -63.33 1.88 -39.72
C ASP A 244 -62.94 0.40 -39.92
N ASP A 245 -62.19 -0.21 -38.98
CA ASP A 245 -62.48 -1.52 -38.37
C ASP A 245 -61.29 -2.12 -37.55
N GLY A 246 -61.55 -2.43 -36.27
CA GLY A 246 -61.02 -3.63 -35.57
C GLY A 246 -59.82 -3.50 -34.60
N PRO A 247 -60.02 -3.62 -33.26
CA PRO A 247 -58.98 -3.50 -32.24
C PRO A 247 -58.21 -4.82 -32.00
N THR A 248 -57.68 -5.43 -33.06
CA THR A 248 -56.83 -6.63 -32.94
C THR A 248 -55.58 -6.59 -33.85
N ALA A 249 -55.44 -5.55 -34.68
CA ALA A 249 -54.26 -5.35 -35.54
C ALA A 249 -53.21 -4.35 -34.98
N GLN A 250 -53.52 -3.63 -33.89
CA GLN A 250 -52.58 -2.70 -33.25
C GLN A 250 -51.55 -3.40 -32.35
N TRP A 251 -51.92 -4.49 -31.67
CA TRP A 251 -50.98 -5.19 -30.77
C TRP A 251 -49.81 -5.88 -31.52
N ALA A 252 -50.04 -6.37 -32.74
CA ALA A 252 -49.00 -7.01 -33.54
C ALA A 252 -48.00 -6.02 -34.18
N ASN A 253 -48.38 -4.74 -34.33
CA ASN A 253 -47.50 -3.70 -34.89
C ASN A 253 -46.77 -2.88 -33.81
N ASP A 254 -47.28 -2.83 -32.57
CA ASP A 254 -46.61 -2.14 -31.47
C ASP A 254 -45.42 -2.92 -30.88
N VAL A 255 -45.37 -4.25 -31.04
CA VAL A 255 -44.19 -5.04 -30.64
C VAL A 255 -42.99 -4.79 -31.56
N ARG A 256 -43.19 -4.28 -32.78
CA ARG A 256 -42.11 -3.96 -33.72
C ARG A 256 -41.57 -2.53 -33.65
N ARG A 257 -42.25 -1.62 -32.94
CA ARG A 257 -41.81 -0.21 -32.84
C ARG A 257 -41.11 0.16 -31.53
N HIS A 258 -41.18 -0.66 -30.49
CA HIS A 258 -40.46 -0.42 -29.22
C HIS A 258 -39.02 -0.94 -29.15
N HIS A 259 -38.45 -1.46 -30.25
CA HIS A 259 -37.09 -2.01 -30.27
C HIS A 259 -36.03 -1.11 -30.92
N ARG A 260 -36.28 0.19 -31.07
CA ARG A 260 -35.36 1.11 -31.74
C ARG A 260 -34.92 2.38 -31.01
N ASP A 261 -35.22 2.50 -29.72
CA ASP A 261 -34.65 3.54 -28.86
C ASP A 261 -33.97 2.90 -27.65
N TYR A 262 -32.82 2.26 -27.90
CA TYR A 262 -31.84 2.04 -26.85
C TYR A 262 -30.93 3.26 -26.79
N SER A 263 -30.88 3.88 -25.62
CA SER A 263 -29.93 4.91 -25.23
C SER A 263 -28.55 4.63 -25.80
N GLN A 264 -28.05 5.55 -26.63
CA GLN A 264 -26.69 5.55 -27.13
C GLN A 264 -25.72 5.46 -25.95
N SER A 265 -25.17 4.26 -25.78
CA SER A 265 -24.04 3.98 -24.93
C SER A 265 -22.84 4.78 -25.45
N ALA A 266 -22.28 5.64 -24.60
CA ALA A 266 -21.02 6.35 -24.82
C ALA A 266 -19.81 5.41 -24.76
N ALA A 267 -19.81 4.38 -25.60
CA ALA A 267 -18.75 3.38 -25.73
C ALA A 267 -18.63 2.97 -27.19
N SER A 268 -18.15 3.88 -28.04
CA SER A 268 -17.75 3.58 -29.41
C SER A 268 -16.95 4.73 -30.02
N GLU A 269 -15.76 5.02 -29.49
CA GLU A 269 -14.75 5.76 -30.28
C GLU A 269 -13.34 5.33 -29.86
N THR A 270 -12.91 4.15 -30.30
CA THR A 270 -11.50 3.92 -30.66
C THR A 270 -11.37 2.60 -31.40
N THR A 271 -11.36 2.65 -32.74
CA THR A 271 -10.54 1.82 -33.64
C THR A 271 -10.97 2.09 -35.08
N LEU A 272 -10.26 2.96 -35.79
CA LEU A 272 -10.28 2.99 -37.25
C LEU A 272 -8.87 3.20 -37.77
N PHE A 273 -8.17 2.09 -37.98
CA PHE A 273 -7.10 2.02 -38.96
C PHE A 273 -7.76 1.95 -40.35
N GLY A 274 -7.99 3.11 -40.96
CA GLY A 274 -8.54 3.24 -42.31
C GLY A 274 -7.68 4.18 -43.14
N ARG A 275 -6.82 3.61 -43.99
CA ARG A 275 -5.96 4.34 -44.93
C ARG A 275 -6.85 4.93 -46.03
N SER A 276 -7.10 6.23 -46.00
CA SER A 276 -7.66 6.97 -47.14
C SER A 276 -6.97 8.32 -47.29
N HIS A 277 -6.52 8.59 -48.51
CA HIS A 277 -5.92 9.84 -48.94
C HIS A 277 -6.99 10.93 -48.97
N PHE A 278 -6.82 11.97 -48.16
CA PHE A 278 -7.34 13.31 -48.43
C PHE A 278 -6.25 14.31 -48.04
N GLU A 279 -5.73 15.01 -49.04
CA GLU A 279 -4.95 16.24 -48.87
C GLU A 279 -5.92 17.34 -48.44
N GLU A 280 -5.75 17.87 -47.23
CA GLU A 280 -6.22 19.21 -46.92
C GLU A 280 -5.30 19.89 -45.90
N GLU A 281 -4.91 21.09 -46.29
CA GLU A 281 -3.80 21.89 -45.80
C GLU A 281 -4.24 22.70 -44.57
N SER A 282 -3.86 22.27 -43.36
CA SER A 282 -3.79 23.17 -42.19
C SER A 282 -2.69 22.71 -41.22
N SER A 283 -1.48 23.26 -41.44
CA SER A 283 -0.30 22.97 -40.62
C SER A 283 -0.34 23.73 -39.29
N ILE A 284 -1.20 23.28 -38.37
CA ILE A 284 -0.98 23.57 -36.94
C ILE A 284 0.29 22.80 -36.53
N ASN A 285 1.35 23.55 -36.23
CA ASN A 285 2.65 23.06 -35.78
C ASN A 285 2.52 22.28 -34.44
N ARG A 286 1.99 21.06 -34.46
CA ARG A 286 2.08 20.10 -33.36
C ARG A 286 3.53 19.66 -33.24
N ARG A 287 4.28 20.33 -32.36
CA ARG A 287 5.61 19.87 -31.95
C ARG A 287 5.44 18.47 -31.34
N PRO A 288 6.14 17.43 -31.84
CA PRO A 288 6.09 16.13 -31.20
C PRO A 288 6.62 16.25 -29.78
N ALA A 289 5.80 15.91 -28.78
CA ALA A 289 6.23 15.83 -27.39
C ALA A 289 7.44 14.88 -27.32
N LYS A 290 8.62 15.38 -26.91
CA LYS A 290 9.82 14.54 -26.86
C LYS A 290 9.59 13.44 -25.82
N LYS A 291 9.69 12.18 -26.25
CA LYS A 291 9.62 11.01 -25.37
C LYS A 291 10.67 11.17 -24.26
N VAL A 292 10.21 11.28 -23.01
CA VAL A 292 11.09 11.30 -21.85
C VAL A 292 11.94 10.01 -21.87
N PRO A 293 13.28 10.10 -21.74
CA PRO A 293 14.13 8.91 -21.80
C PRO A 293 13.77 7.93 -20.69
N LEU A 294 13.79 6.63 -21.02
CA LEU A 294 13.42 5.53 -20.11
C LEU A 294 14.23 5.58 -18.80
N SER A 295 15.50 5.96 -18.86
CA SER A 295 16.39 6.13 -17.70
C SER A 295 15.88 7.16 -16.70
N ARG A 296 15.31 8.28 -17.17
CA ARG A 296 14.75 9.33 -16.29
C ARG A 296 13.47 8.88 -15.63
N ARG A 297 12.61 8.14 -16.36
CA ARG A 297 11.40 7.53 -15.79
C ARG A 297 11.76 6.52 -14.70
N ILE A 298 12.76 5.66 -14.96
CA ILE A 298 13.28 4.72 -13.97
C ILE A 298 13.83 5.45 -12.76
N GLY A 299 14.70 6.45 -12.96
CA GLY A 299 15.30 7.22 -11.85
C GLY A 299 14.26 7.89 -10.96
N THR A 300 13.24 8.51 -11.58
CA THR A 300 12.14 9.15 -10.83
C THR A 300 11.33 8.12 -10.05
N GLY A 301 11.05 6.96 -10.66
CA GLY A 301 10.27 5.87 -10.04
C GLY A 301 11.01 5.22 -8.88
N VAL A 302 12.31 4.99 -9.05
CA VAL A 302 13.18 4.49 -7.98
C VAL A 302 13.22 5.49 -6.84
N PHE A 303 13.46 6.77 -7.12
CA PHE A 303 13.47 7.82 -6.10
C PHE A 303 12.16 7.87 -5.31
N ALA A 304 11.04 7.87 -6.04
CA ALA A 304 9.69 7.84 -5.49
C ALA A 304 9.44 6.65 -4.56
N THR A 305 9.89 5.47 -4.97
CA THR A 305 9.81 4.24 -4.19
C THR A 305 10.69 4.35 -2.94
N LEU A 306 11.94 4.78 -3.07
CA LEU A 306 12.90 4.92 -1.97
C LEU A 306 12.43 5.92 -0.91
N GLU A 307 11.82 7.05 -1.29
CA GLU A 307 11.27 8.01 -0.34
C GLU A 307 10.11 7.42 0.48
N ARG A 308 9.29 6.54 -0.12
CA ARG A 308 8.21 5.83 0.60
C ARG A 308 8.73 4.71 1.50
N VAL A 309 9.87 4.09 1.17
CA VAL A 309 10.51 3.08 2.03
C VAL A 309 10.88 3.67 3.39
N LEU A 310 11.22 4.97 3.47
CA LEU A 310 11.52 5.64 4.73
C LEU A 310 10.39 5.56 5.77
N VAL A 311 9.12 5.54 5.33
CA VAL A 311 7.97 5.39 6.24
C VAL A 311 8.01 4.04 6.96
N PHE A 312 8.36 2.97 6.22
CA PHE A 312 8.54 1.63 6.78
C PHE A 312 9.82 1.54 7.63
N GLY A 313 10.88 2.25 7.25
CA GLY A 313 12.09 2.39 8.08
C GLY A 313 11.79 3.04 9.44
N GLY A 314 10.93 4.05 9.47
CA GLY A 314 10.43 4.66 10.72
C GLY A 314 9.65 3.66 11.59
N LEU A 315 8.75 2.86 11.00
CA LEU A 315 8.03 1.81 11.72
C LEU A 315 8.99 0.75 12.27
N MET A 316 9.97 0.32 11.48
CA MET A 316 11.00 -0.61 11.91
C MET A 316 11.78 -0.07 13.12
N GLN A 317 12.12 1.22 13.13
CA GLN A 317 12.82 1.85 14.25
C GLN A 317 11.96 1.96 15.52
N VAL A 318 10.65 2.16 15.39
CA VAL A 318 9.74 2.13 16.54
C VAL A 318 9.66 0.74 17.12
N LEU A 319 9.46 -0.28 16.27
CA LEU A 319 9.38 -1.68 16.73
C LEU A 319 10.70 -2.13 17.36
N SER A 320 11.85 -1.83 16.75
CA SER A 320 13.15 -2.14 17.33
C SER A 320 13.43 -1.36 18.61
N GLY A 321 12.99 -0.10 18.69
CA GLY A 321 13.07 0.73 19.89
C GLY A 321 12.25 0.15 21.04
N ILE A 322 11.02 -0.29 20.77
CA ILE A 322 10.17 -0.97 21.77
C ILE A 322 10.87 -2.24 22.26
N VAL A 323 11.37 -3.08 21.36
CA VAL A 323 12.10 -4.33 21.72
C VAL A 323 13.32 -4.04 22.60
N VAL A 324 14.13 -3.04 22.24
CA VAL A 324 15.30 -2.66 23.05
C VAL A 324 14.89 -2.09 24.39
N TYR A 325 13.82 -1.29 24.46
CA TYR A 325 13.37 -0.66 25.70
C TYR A 325 12.74 -1.67 26.67
N THR A 326 11.87 -2.56 26.19
CA THR A 326 11.21 -3.59 27.01
C THR A 326 12.14 -4.77 27.30
N GLY A 327 13.13 -4.98 26.45
CA GLY A 327 14.17 -5.99 26.58
C GLY A 327 13.82 -7.37 26.01
N GLY A 328 12.84 -7.43 25.10
CA GLY A 328 12.46 -8.68 24.41
C GLY A 328 13.35 -9.04 23.23
N CYS A 329 12.94 -10.09 22.52
CA CYS A 329 13.55 -10.73 21.35
C CYS A 329 15.02 -11.13 21.55
N ARG A 330 15.37 -11.80 22.65
CA ARG A 330 16.77 -12.21 22.92
C ARG A 330 17.03 -13.69 22.71
N GLU A 331 18.28 -13.99 22.39
CA GLU A 331 18.82 -15.35 22.36
C GLU A 331 17.89 -16.33 21.63
N ASN A 332 17.38 -17.34 22.35
CA ASN A 332 16.52 -18.39 21.82
C ASN A 332 15.12 -17.87 21.41
N TYR A 333 14.67 -16.74 21.95
CA TYR A 333 13.39 -16.11 21.58
C TYR A 333 13.48 -15.30 20.29
N LEU A 334 14.68 -14.98 19.80
CA LEU A 334 14.89 -14.06 18.67
C LEU A 334 14.07 -14.45 17.42
N ASN A 335 14.17 -15.70 16.98
CA ASN A 335 13.50 -16.16 15.76
C ASN A 335 11.98 -16.15 15.89
N GLY A 336 11.44 -16.58 17.03
CA GLY A 336 10.01 -16.55 17.30
C GLY A 336 9.48 -15.12 17.38
N CYS A 337 10.21 -14.23 18.05
CA CYS A 337 9.89 -12.82 18.21
C CYS A 337 9.91 -12.09 16.86
N LEU A 338 10.96 -12.28 16.06
CA LEU A 338 11.06 -11.71 14.71
C LEU A 338 9.92 -12.17 13.81
N ALA A 339 9.53 -13.45 13.87
CA ALA A 339 8.40 -13.95 13.09
C ALA A 339 7.10 -13.21 13.42
N HIS A 340 6.79 -12.97 14.70
CA HIS A 340 5.59 -12.25 15.11
C HIS A 340 5.64 -10.77 14.72
N ILE A 341 6.77 -10.10 14.99
CA ILE A 341 6.93 -8.68 14.71
C ILE A 341 6.89 -8.41 13.20
N ILE A 342 7.63 -9.16 12.39
CA ILE A 342 7.70 -8.95 10.94
C ILE A 342 6.36 -9.28 10.28
N LYS A 343 5.80 -10.46 10.57
CA LYS A 343 4.54 -10.91 9.94
C LYS A 343 3.37 -10.02 10.39
N GLY A 344 3.30 -9.70 11.68
CA GLY A 344 2.32 -8.78 12.23
C GLY A 344 2.44 -7.37 11.63
N ALA A 345 3.67 -6.84 11.48
CA ALA A 345 3.89 -5.54 10.86
C ALA A 345 3.48 -5.50 9.37
N ILE A 346 3.66 -6.60 8.63
CA ILE A 346 3.19 -6.72 7.25
C ILE A 346 1.67 -6.59 7.19
N PHE A 347 0.94 -7.36 8.01
CA PHE A 347 -0.53 -7.29 8.04
C PHE A 347 -1.04 -5.93 8.54
N TRP A 348 -0.38 -5.35 9.56
CA TRP A 348 -0.65 -4.00 10.03
C TRP A 348 -0.54 -2.97 8.90
N CYS A 349 0.61 -2.93 8.23
CA CYS A 349 0.85 -2.03 7.12
C CYS A 349 -0.11 -2.27 5.95
N TYR A 350 -0.37 -3.53 5.64
CA TYR A 350 -1.28 -3.89 4.56
C TYR A 350 -2.69 -3.38 4.85
N GLY A 351 -3.19 -3.53 6.08
CA GLY A 351 -4.48 -2.95 6.50
C GLY A 351 -4.53 -1.43 6.36
N LEU A 352 -3.48 -0.72 6.78
CA LEU A 352 -3.41 0.75 6.61
C LEU A 352 -3.35 1.17 5.13
N VAL A 353 -2.60 0.46 4.29
CA VAL A 353 -2.55 0.71 2.84
C VAL A 353 -3.90 0.39 2.18
N SER A 354 -4.58 -0.67 2.61
CA SER A 354 -5.92 -1.03 2.16
C SER A 354 -6.93 0.07 2.48
N PHE A 355 -6.82 0.66 3.68
CA PHE A 355 -7.64 1.80 4.05
C PHE A 355 -7.28 3.06 3.25
N ALA A 356 -5.99 3.30 3.00
CA ALA A 356 -5.56 4.39 2.13
C ALA A 356 -6.11 4.24 0.70
N ARG A 357 -6.15 3.02 0.15
CA ARG A 357 -6.81 2.70 -1.14
C ARG A 357 -8.30 3.02 -1.08
N TYR A 358 -8.99 2.61 -0.02
CA TYR A 358 -10.40 2.96 0.21
C TYR A 358 -10.63 4.48 0.16
N LEU A 359 -9.73 5.28 0.76
CA LEU A 359 -9.85 6.75 0.74
C LEU A 359 -9.60 7.38 -0.64
N GLY A 360 -8.95 6.65 -1.56
CA GLY A 360 -8.63 7.13 -2.92
C GLY A 360 -7.13 7.16 -3.24
N ALA A 361 -6.26 6.66 -2.38
CA ALA A 361 -4.85 6.52 -2.74
C ALA A 361 -4.69 5.55 -3.92
N PHE A 362 -3.80 5.89 -4.86
CA PHE A 362 -3.54 5.10 -6.07
C PHE A 362 -4.74 4.99 -7.03
N ALA A 363 -5.71 5.91 -6.96
CA ALA A 363 -6.81 5.98 -7.92
C ALA A 363 -6.31 6.19 -9.36
N GLU A 364 -5.17 6.87 -9.51
CA GLU A 364 -4.47 7.04 -10.79
C GLU A 364 -4.02 5.71 -11.44
N LEU A 365 -3.88 4.63 -10.65
CA LEU A 365 -3.55 3.28 -11.13
C LEU A 365 -4.79 2.36 -11.22
N GLY A 366 -5.98 2.85 -10.84
CA GLY A 366 -7.19 2.02 -10.70
C GLY A 366 -7.22 1.15 -9.44
N TRP A 367 -6.36 1.42 -8.46
CA TRP A 367 -6.22 0.59 -7.25
C TRP A 367 -7.18 0.97 -6.13
N ALA A 368 -7.85 2.12 -6.25
CA ALA A 368 -8.84 2.62 -5.31
C ALA A 368 -10.26 2.13 -5.64
N TRP A 369 -10.37 0.89 -6.13
CA TRP A 369 -11.63 0.26 -6.54
C TRP A 369 -12.37 1.04 -7.63
N ASN A 370 -11.61 1.72 -8.49
CA ASN A 370 -12.09 2.59 -9.55
C ASN A 370 -11.59 2.11 -10.92
N ARG A 371 -12.22 2.58 -12.01
CA ARG A 371 -11.70 2.34 -13.35
C ARG A 371 -10.36 3.07 -13.51
N ALA A 372 -9.34 2.36 -14.03
CA ALA A 372 -8.04 2.96 -14.29
C ALA A 372 -8.14 4.05 -15.39
N PRO A 373 -7.51 5.22 -15.20
CA PRO A 373 -7.55 6.30 -16.19
C PRO A 373 -6.91 6.00 -17.52
N ALA A 374 -5.84 5.20 -17.52
CA ALA A 374 -5.15 4.80 -18.73
C ALA A 374 -5.00 3.28 -18.76
N ALA A 375 -4.92 2.72 -19.98
CA ALA A 375 -4.73 1.30 -20.18
C ALA A 375 -3.28 0.89 -19.89
N GLY A 376 -3.09 -0.32 -19.35
CA GLY A 376 -1.77 -0.96 -19.27
C GLY A 376 -1.09 -0.94 -17.89
N TYR A 377 -1.76 -0.46 -16.84
CA TYR A 377 -1.33 -0.65 -15.45
C TYR A 377 -1.63 -2.07 -14.96
N PRO A 378 -0.77 -2.67 -14.12
CA PRO A 378 -1.11 -3.90 -13.41
C PRO A 378 -2.23 -3.65 -12.40
N SER A 379 -3.13 -4.62 -12.23
CA SER A 379 -4.14 -4.58 -11.18
C SER A 379 -3.48 -4.65 -9.80
N ALA A 380 -4.13 -4.09 -8.78
CA ALA A 380 -3.66 -4.20 -7.40
C ALA A 380 -3.53 -5.67 -6.98
N GLU A 381 -4.52 -6.49 -7.35
CA GLU A 381 -4.57 -7.91 -6.99
C GLU A 381 -3.47 -8.74 -7.66
N PHE A 382 -2.99 -8.33 -8.85
CA PHE A 382 -1.78 -8.92 -9.47
C PHE A 382 -0.54 -8.65 -8.61
N VAL A 383 -0.39 -7.40 -8.13
CA VAL A 383 0.74 -7.02 -7.28
C VAL A 383 0.66 -7.73 -5.93
N GLU A 384 -0.53 -7.82 -5.32
CA GLU A 384 -0.73 -8.59 -4.08
C GLU A 384 -0.37 -10.06 -4.26
N SER A 385 -0.81 -10.67 -5.36
CA SER A 385 -0.48 -12.08 -5.70
C SER A 385 1.03 -12.28 -5.91
N LEU A 386 1.71 -11.32 -6.53
CA LEU A 386 3.17 -11.34 -6.69
C LEU A 386 3.90 -11.25 -5.34
N VAL A 387 3.45 -10.39 -4.43
CA VAL A 387 4.01 -10.27 -3.08
C VAL A 387 3.83 -11.58 -2.32
N ILE A 388 2.63 -12.16 -2.36
CA ILE A 388 2.32 -13.45 -1.73
C ILE A 388 3.21 -14.57 -2.28
N PHE A 389 3.41 -14.60 -3.61
CA PHE A 389 4.29 -15.57 -4.28
C PHE A 389 5.75 -15.47 -3.79
N ILE A 390 6.34 -14.28 -3.83
CA ILE A 390 7.73 -14.04 -3.40
C ILE A 390 7.89 -14.35 -1.91
N TYR A 391 6.93 -13.92 -1.09
CA TYR A 391 6.91 -14.19 0.34
C TYR A 391 6.83 -15.71 0.62
N GLY A 392 5.98 -16.45 -0.10
CA GLY A 392 5.87 -17.91 0.05
C GLY A 392 7.17 -18.65 -0.27
N ILE A 393 7.82 -18.29 -1.38
CA ILE A 393 9.13 -18.87 -1.75
C ILE A 393 10.17 -18.61 -0.67
N THR A 394 10.32 -17.36 -0.25
CA THR A 394 11.33 -16.98 0.75
C THR A 394 11.07 -17.66 2.10
N ASN A 395 9.83 -17.66 2.59
CA ASN A 395 9.49 -18.26 3.90
C ASN A 395 9.63 -19.78 3.95
N THR A 396 9.45 -20.47 2.82
CA THR A 396 9.65 -21.92 2.74
C THR A 396 11.05 -22.31 3.22
N TRP A 397 12.06 -21.49 2.88
CA TRP A 397 13.45 -21.75 3.24
C TRP A 397 13.86 -21.10 4.57
N MET A 398 13.25 -19.96 4.94
CA MET A 398 13.57 -19.27 6.19
C MET A 398 13.19 -20.08 7.45
N GLU A 399 12.18 -20.96 7.39
CA GLU A 399 11.79 -21.81 8.54
C GLU A 399 12.90 -22.78 8.98
N ARG A 400 13.85 -23.09 8.09
CA ARG A 400 15.02 -23.92 8.39
C ARG A 400 16.32 -23.13 8.59
N TRP A 401 16.26 -21.81 8.71
CA TRP A 401 17.45 -21.02 9.01
C TRP A 401 18.00 -21.41 10.39
N GLY A 402 19.23 -21.93 10.43
CA GLY A 402 19.87 -22.43 11.65
C GLY A 402 19.68 -23.93 11.94
N ALA A 403 18.93 -24.67 11.11
CA ALA A 403 18.89 -26.14 11.18
C ALA A 403 20.12 -26.74 10.47
N ARG A 404 20.72 -27.79 11.04
CA ARG A 404 21.85 -28.49 10.39
C ARG A 404 21.34 -29.41 9.28
N PRO A 405 22.15 -29.65 8.24
CA PRO A 405 21.84 -30.67 7.25
C PRO A 405 21.60 -32.03 7.93
N GLY A 406 20.40 -32.59 7.76
CA GLY A 406 20.00 -33.86 8.37
C GLY A 406 19.12 -33.77 9.62
N ASP A 407 18.90 -32.57 10.20
CA ASP A 407 18.02 -32.43 11.37
C ASP A 407 16.56 -32.81 11.01
N PRO A 408 15.86 -33.61 11.84
CA PRO A 408 14.48 -34.03 11.58
C PRO A 408 13.53 -32.83 11.57
N PHE A 409 12.46 -32.92 10.79
CA PHE A 409 11.42 -31.88 10.76
C PHE A 409 10.54 -31.99 12.01
N THR A 410 10.35 -30.88 12.71
CA THR A 410 9.33 -30.81 13.78
C THR A 410 7.94 -30.59 13.18
N THR A 411 6.88 -30.96 13.90
CA THR A 411 5.49 -30.75 13.45
C THR A 411 5.21 -29.28 13.14
N LYS A 412 5.71 -28.37 13.98
CA LYS A 412 5.60 -26.91 13.80
C LYS A 412 6.28 -26.46 12.50
N GLN A 413 7.49 -26.95 12.22
CA GLN A 413 8.18 -26.65 10.96
C GLN A 413 7.40 -27.15 9.75
N ILE A 414 6.82 -28.35 9.82
CA ILE A 414 5.99 -28.89 8.74
C ILE A 414 4.74 -28.03 8.53
N GLN A 415 4.07 -27.62 9.61
CA GLN A 415 2.90 -26.72 9.55
C GLN A 415 3.27 -25.37 8.91
N HIS A 416 4.34 -24.72 9.37
CA HIS A 416 4.79 -23.43 8.86
C HIS A 416 5.26 -23.51 7.39
N ILE A 417 6.03 -24.54 7.03
CA ILE A 417 6.46 -24.78 5.65
C ILE A 417 5.25 -25.04 4.76
N GLY A 418 4.27 -25.83 5.23
CA GLY A 418 3.03 -26.09 4.49
C GLY A 418 2.25 -24.81 4.17
N ILE A 419 2.16 -23.89 5.12
CA ILE A 419 1.56 -22.56 4.90
C ILE A 419 2.39 -21.76 3.88
N ALA A 420 3.72 -21.76 3.98
CA ALA A 420 4.57 -21.04 3.03
C ALA A 420 4.45 -21.56 1.58
N VAL A 421 4.34 -22.89 1.42
CA VAL A 421 4.10 -23.53 0.11
C VAL A 421 2.73 -23.14 -0.45
N MET A 422 1.70 -23.05 0.39
CA MET A 422 0.39 -22.53 -0.02
C MET A 422 0.51 -21.09 -0.56
N PHE A 423 1.26 -20.20 0.11
CA PHE A 423 1.48 -18.82 -0.36
C PHE A 423 2.13 -18.82 -1.74
N TRP A 424 3.14 -19.66 -1.97
CA TRP A 424 3.78 -19.77 -3.27
C TRP A 424 2.75 -20.12 -4.35
N PHE A 425 2.07 -21.26 -4.27
CA PHE A 425 1.20 -21.72 -5.34
C PHE A 425 -0.07 -20.88 -5.51
N ALA A 426 -0.67 -20.41 -4.42
CA ALA A 426 -1.84 -19.53 -4.48
C ALA A 426 -1.49 -18.15 -5.05
N GLY A 427 -0.31 -17.60 -4.73
CA GLY A 427 0.19 -16.37 -5.35
C GLY A 427 0.45 -16.53 -6.85
N LEU A 428 1.01 -17.67 -7.25
CA LEU A 428 1.20 -18.00 -8.67
C LEU A 428 -0.13 -18.07 -9.42
N LEU A 429 -1.12 -18.73 -8.82
CA LEU A 429 -2.46 -18.87 -9.40
C LEU A 429 -3.17 -17.51 -9.51
N GLY A 430 -3.05 -16.66 -8.50
CA GLY A 430 -3.55 -15.29 -8.54
C GLY A 430 -2.94 -14.46 -9.67
N MET A 431 -1.61 -14.53 -9.86
CA MET A 431 -0.95 -13.87 -10.98
C MET A 431 -1.39 -14.42 -12.34
N ALA A 432 -1.62 -15.73 -12.44
CA ALA A 432 -2.04 -16.38 -13.67
C ALA A 432 -3.43 -15.89 -14.12
N ILE A 433 -4.39 -15.74 -13.19
CA ILE A 433 -5.75 -15.27 -13.49
C ILE A 433 -5.77 -13.80 -13.92
N GLU A 434 -4.93 -12.98 -13.30
CA GLU A 434 -4.81 -11.55 -13.63
C GLU A 434 -4.04 -11.31 -14.95
N SER A 435 -3.28 -12.29 -15.43
CA SER A 435 -2.48 -12.17 -16.65
C SER A 435 -3.35 -12.11 -17.91
N LYS A 436 -3.23 -11.02 -18.68
CA LYS A 436 -3.88 -10.87 -19.99
C LYS A 436 -3.46 -11.98 -20.96
N THR A 437 -2.19 -12.37 -20.92
CA THR A 437 -1.66 -13.41 -21.81
C THR A 437 -2.25 -14.78 -21.52
N VAL A 438 -2.31 -15.16 -20.23
CA VAL A 438 -2.92 -16.44 -19.82
C VAL A 438 -4.41 -16.43 -20.15
N ARG A 439 -5.11 -15.33 -19.88
CA ARG A 439 -6.52 -15.16 -20.25
C ARG A 439 -6.75 -15.25 -21.76
N GLN A 440 -5.88 -14.69 -22.59
CA GLN A 440 -5.93 -14.84 -24.05
C GLN A 440 -5.70 -16.29 -24.49
N TRP A 441 -4.75 -17.00 -23.86
CA TRP A 441 -4.54 -18.42 -24.13
C TRP A 441 -5.78 -19.25 -23.80
N LEU A 442 -6.43 -18.98 -22.66
CA LEU A 442 -7.65 -19.69 -22.27
C LEU A 442 -8.83 -19.35 -23.20
N ALA A 443 -8.97 -18.08 -23.57
CA ALA A 443 -10.01 -17.61 -24.50
C ALA A 443 -9.80 -18.13 -25.94
N SER A 444 -8.57 -18.48 -26.33
CA SER A 444 -8.27 -19.01 -27.68
C SER A 444 -9.03 -20.29 -28.02
N SER A 445 -9.37 -21.10 -27.01
CA SER A 445 -10.19 -22.31 -27.16
C SER A 445 -11.62 -21.97 -27.60
N THR A 446 -12.23 -20.96 -26.98
CA THR A 446 -13.58 -20.47 -27.32
C THR A 446 -13.59 -19.77 -28.68
N ILE A 447 -12.56 -18.97 -28.97
CA ILE A 447 -12.43 -18.28 -30.27
C ILE A 447 -12.23 -19.30 -31.40
N SER A 448 -11.45 -20.35 -31.17
CA SER A 448 -11.26 -21.43 -32.14
C SER A 448 -12.54 -22.20 -32.46
N ALA A 449 -13.47 -22.28 -31.50
CA ALA A 449 -14.76 -22.94 -31.66
C ALA A 449 -15.79 -22.10 -32.44
N LEU A 450 -15.55 -20.81 -32.68
CA LEU A 450 -16.45 -19.95 -33.46
C LEU A 450 -16.34 -20.24 -34.97
N ASN A 451 -17.50 -20.22 -35.64
CA ASN A 451 -17.60 -20.36 -37.09
C ASN A 451 -16.79 -19.25 -37.80
N PRO A 452 -16.15 -19.51 -38.97
CA PRO A 452 -15.35 -18.52 -39.68
C PRO A 452 -16.09 -17.21 -40.01
N SER A 453 -17.41 -17.25 -40.20
CA SER A 453 -18.26 -16.08 -40.45
C SER A 453 -18.59 -15.25 -39.19
N GLN A 454 -18.29 -15.76 -38.00
CA GLN A 454 -18.50 -15.09 -36.70
C GLN A 454 -17.18 -14.66 -36.06
N ARG A 455 -16.05 -14.81 -36.78
CA ARG A 455 -14.69 -14.47 -36.30
C ARG A 455 -14.31 -13.01 -36.53
N ASP A 456 -15.21 -12.19 -37.10
CA ASP A 456 -14.95 -10.77 -37.27
C ASP A 456 -14.67 -10.13 -35.90
N GLN A 457 -13.58 -9.36 -35.82
CA GLN A 457 -13.03 -8.84 -34.56
C GLN A 457 -14.02 -7.96 -33.77
N GLU A 458 -15.04 -7.42 -34.43
CA GLU A 458 -16.13 -6.64 -33.82
C GLU A 458 -17.19 -7.50 -33.11
N ALA A 459 -17.27 -8.81 -33.37
CA ALA A 459 -18.37 -9.64 -32.89
C ALA A 459 -18.19 -10.17 -31.45
N VAL A 460 -16.97 -10.20 -30.91
CA VAL A 460 -16.69 -10.77 -29.58
C VAL A 460 -16.29 -9.66 -28.61
N ALA A 461 -17.30 -8.99 -28.03
CA ALA A 461 -17.09 -8.01 -26.97
C ALA A 461 -16.57 -8.70 -25.70
N GLU A 462 -15.53 -8.12 -25.08
CA GLU A 462 -15.07 -8.58 -23.77
C GLU A 462 -16.18 -8.38 -22.71
N PRO A 463 -16.35 -9.33 -21.77
CA PRO A 463 -17.28 -9.14 -20.67
C PRO A 463 -16.95 -7.87 -19.87
N PRO A 464 -17.95 -7.09 -19.42
CA PRO A 464 -17.72 -5.86 -18.67
C PRO A 464 -16.97 -6.08 -17.35
N THR A 465 -17.02 -7.30 -16.81
CA THR A 465 -16.24 -7.70 -15.62
C THR A 465 -14.73 -7.69 -15.85
N TYR A 466 -14.24 -7.67 -17.09
CA TYR A 466 -12.80 -7.62 -17.39
C TYR A 466 -12.17 -6.25 -17.13
N ILE A 467 -12.98 -5.22 -16.88
CA ILE A 467 -12.56 -3.86 -16.56
C ILE A 467 -11.95 -3.78 -15.15
N ALA A 468 -12.39 -4.65 -14.23
CA ALA A 468 -11.94 -4.70 -12.84
C ALA A 468 -11.36 -6.08 -12.49
N SER A 469 -10.58 -6.14 -11.42
CA SER A 469 -10.04 -7.39 -10.88
C SER A 469 -10.87 -7.86 -9.70
N PHE A 470 -11.16 -9.16 -9.66
CA PHE A 470 -11.95 -9.84 -8.62
C PHE A 470 -11.23 -11.09 -8.09
N ASN A 471 -9.90 -11.06 -8.07
CA ASN A 471 -9.09 -12.22 -7.74
C ASN A 471 -9.19 -12.56 -6.23
N PRO A 472 -9.75 -13.73 -5.86
CA PRO A 472 -9.97 -14.08 -4.47
C PRO A 472 -8.74 -14.73 -3.80
N PHE A 473 -7.68 -15.05 -4.54
CA PHE A 473 -6.53 -15.79 -4.00
C PHE A 473 -5.78 -15.03 -2.90
N PRO A 474 -5.55 -13.70 -2.99
CA PRO A 474 -5.00 -12.95 -1.86
C PRO A 474 -5.85 -13.06 -0.60
N ALA A 475 -7.18 -12.94 -0.73
CA ALA A 475 -8.11 -13.10 0.37
C ALA A 475 -8.05 -14.51 0.98
N LEU A 476 -8.06 -15.54 0.14
CA LEU A 476 -7.99 -16.94 0.53
C LEU A 476 -6.73 -17.23 1.36
N VAL A 477 -5.56 -16.80 0.88
CA VAL A 477 -4.27 -17.09 1.51
C VAL A 477 -4.22 -16.58 2.94
N VAL A 478 -4.59 -15.31 3.17
CA VAL A 478 -4.57 -14.72 4.51
C VAL A 478 -5.68 -15.34 5.38
N GLY A 479 -6.88 -15.59 4.81
CA GLY A 479 -7.99 -16.18 5.55
C GLY A 479 -7.70 -17.59 6.05
N VAL A 480 -7.16 -18.46 5.19
CA VAL A 480 -6.74 -19.81 5.56
C VAL A 480 -5.61 -19.77 6.59
N THR A 481 -4.68 -18.82 6.45
CA THR A 481 -3.62 -18.60 7.46
C THR A 481 -4.21 -18.22 8.81
N GLY A 482 -5.14 -17.26 8.83
CA GLY A 482 -5.83 -16.85 10.05
C GLY A 482 -6.56 -18.01 10.73
N ALA A 483 -7.31 -18.81 9.95
CA ALA A 483 -8.01 -19.98 10.46
C ALA A 483 -7.06 -21.06 10.99
N ALA A 484 -5.99 -21.37 10.26
CA ALA A 484 -5.00 -22.37 10.68
C ALA A 484 -4.27 -21.95 11.98
N MET A 485 -3.97 -20.66 12.11
CA MET A 485 -3.27 -20.12 13.28
C MET A 485 -4.18 -19.92 14.49
N ALA A 486 -5.48 -19.66 14.28
CA ALA A 486 -6.47 -19.71 15.35
C ALA A 486 -6.63 -21.12 15.95
N ALA A 487 -6.34 -22.17 15.17
CA ALA A 487 -6.33 -23.56 15.63
C ALA A 487 -4.94 -24.06 16.08
N HIS A 488 -3.91 -23.21 16.05
CA HIS A 488 -2.55 -23.60 16.39
C HIS A 488 -2.39 -23.80 17.90
N ALA A 489 -1.87 -24.96 18.31
CA ALA A 489 -1.61 -25.29 19.71
C ALA A 489 -0.51 -24.39 20.30
N GLN A 490 -0.69 -23.96 21.55
CA GLN A 490 0.28 -23.14 22.27
C GLN A 490 0.48 -23.66 23.69
N THR A 491 1.58 -23.30 24.32
CA THR A 491 1.95 -23.76 25.66
C THR A 491 1.01 -23.24 26.74
N TYR A 492 0.69 -21.94 26.70
CA TYR A 492 -0.16 -21.27 27.69
C TYR A 492 -1.55 -20.96 27.14
N LEU A 493 -2.56 -20.99 28.00
CA LEU A 493 -3.95 -20.68 27.61
C LEU A 493 -4.06 -19.27 27.03
N PHE A 494 -3.43 -18.28 27.66
CA PHE A 494 -3.39 -16.91 27.15
C PHE A 494 -2.85 -16.85 25.72
N GLN A 495 -1.79 -17.62 25.43
CA GLN A 495 -1.18 -17.68 24.10
C GLN A 495 -2.12 -18.33 23.07
N VAL A 496 -2.89 -19.35 23.45
CA VAL A 496 -3.95 -19.91 22.59
C VAL A 496 -5.01 -18.87 22.28
N GLN A 497 -5.50 -18.16 23.30
CA GLN A 497 -6.58 -17.18 23.13
C GLN A 497 -6.15 -15.97 22.29
N ILE A 498 -4.93 -15.44 22.47
CA ILE A 498 -4.44 -14.34 21.65
C ILE A 498 -4.20 -14.80 20.19
N HIS A 499 -3.82 -16.07 19.97
CA HIS A 499 -3.71 -16.65 18.63
C HIS A 499 -5.05 -16.83 17.93
N GLN A 500 -6.06 -17.28 18.67
CA GLN A 500 -7.45 -17.27 18.21
C GLN A 500 -7.91 -15.86 17.85
N LEU A 501 -7.59 -14.88 18.70
CA LEU A 501 -7.98 -13.49 18.47
C LEU A 501 -7.44 -12.96 17.14
N TRP A 502 -6.11 -12.94 16.95
CA TRP A 502 -5.55 -12.38 15.72
C TRP A 502 -5.88 -13.23 14.49
N GLY A 503 -5.95 -14.55 14.62
CA GLY A 503 -6.34 -15.46 13.54
C GLY A 503 -7.77 -15.21 13.04
N ASN A 504 -8.71 -15.01 13.98
CA ASN A 504 -10.10 -14.68 13.65
C ASN A 504 -10.26 -13.30 13.01
N LEU A 505 -9.45 -12.30 13.41
CA LEU A 505 -9.44 -10.98 12.78
C LEU A 505 -8.96 -11.07 11.31
N LEU A 506 -7.92 -11.86 11.02
CA LEU A 506 -7.46 -12.10 9.65
C LEU A 506 -8.48 -12.89 8.81
N LEU A 507 -9.18 -13.85 9.41
CA LEU A 507 -10.28 -14.56 8.75
C LEU A 507 -11.45 -13.61 8.43
N ALA A 508 -11.80 -12.71 9.36
CA ALA A 508 -12.84 -11.71 9.13
C ALA A 508 -12.48 -10.75 7.97
N TRP A 509 -11.21 -10.35 7.85
CA TRP A 509 -10.74 -9.60 6.68
C TRP A 509 -10.97 -10.36 5.37
N SER A 510 -10.61 -11.65 5.32
CA SER A 510 -10.79 -12.48 4.12
C SER A 510 -12.26 -12.55 3.69
N VAL A 511 -13.18 -12.76 4.63
CA VAL A 511 -14.62 -12.77 4.37
C VAL A 511 -15.09 -11.42 3.84
N LEU A 512 -14.71 -10.32 4.48
CA LEU A 512 -15.09 -8.97 4.04
C LEU A 512 -14.51 -8.61 2.67
N ARG A 513 -13.28 -9.05 2.36
CA ARG A 513 -12.67 -8.84 1.05
C ARG A 513 -13.38 -9.64 -0.04
N CYS A 514 -13.78 -10.88 0.24
CA CYS A 514 -14.62 -11.66 -0.67
C CYS A 514 -15.99 -10.99 -0.90
N LEU A 515 -16.61 -10.41 0.13
CA LEU A 515 -17.83 -9.62 -0.01
C LEU A 515 -17.61 -8.36 -0.86
N THR A 516 -16.47 -7.66 -0.70
CA THR A 516 -16.09 -6.54 -1.57
C THR A 516 -16.05 -6.98 -3.03
N TYR A 517 -15.39 -8.09 -3.35
CA TYR A 517 -15.35 -8.60 -4.73
C TYR A 517 -16.76 -8.98 -5.22
N PHE A 518 -17.58 -9.63 -4.40
CA PHE A 518 -18.94 -10.01 -4.76
C PHE A 518 -19.81 -8.80 -5.11
N PHE A 519 -19.80 -7.75 -4.28
CA PHE A 519 -20.58 -6.54 -4.55
C PHE A 519 -20.06 -5.75 -5.76
N LEU A 520 -18.74 -5.65 -5.94
CA LEU A 520 -18.17 -5.01 -7.12
C LEU A 520 -18.35 -5.84 -8.39
N TRP A 521 -18.50 -7.16 -8.27
CA TRP A 521 -18.85 -8.03 -9.39
C TRP A 521 -20.32 -7.82 -9.82
N LEU A 522 -21.23 -7.64 -8.87
CA LEU A 522 -22.63 -7.26 -9.15
C LEU A 522 -22.74 -5.85 -9.75
N GLY A 523 -21.93 -4.90 -9.26
CA GLY A 523 -21.90 -3.51 -9.69
C GLY A 523 -20.51 -3.06 -10.13
N VAL A 524 -20.12 -3.41 -11.35
CA VAL A 524 -18.78 -3.11 -11.89
C VAL A 524 -18.47 -1.61 -11.83
N PRO A 525 -17.29 -1.19 -11.31
CA PRO A 525 -16.89 0.22 -11.28
C PRO A 525 -16.84 0.86 -12.67
N ARG A 526 -17.75 1.80 -12.93
CA ARG A 526 -17.77 2.59 -14.18
C ARG A 526 -17.03 3.91 -14.08
N SER A 527 -17.01 4.48 -12.87
CA SER A 527 -16.39 5.78 -12.60
C SER A 527 -14.89 5.67 -12.39
N MET A 528 -14.23 6.77 -12.73
CA MET A 528 -12.83 7.04 -12.47
C MET A 528 -12.58 7.42 -11.00
N LEU A 529 -13.63 7.82 -10.29
CA LEU A 529 -13.58 8.19 -8.89
C LEU A 529 -13.59 6.92 -8.00
N PRO A 530 -12.96 6.95 -6.81
CA PRO A 530 -12.98 5.85 -5.86
C PRO A 530 -14.41 5.44 -5.49
N SER A 531 -14.72 4.14 -5.57
CA SER A 531 -16.07 3.61 -5.30
C SER A 531 -16.38 3.42 -3.81
N ARG A 532 -15.35 3.39 -2.95
CA ARG A 532 -15.46 3.33 -1.47
C ARG A 532 -16.40 2.23 -0.95
N PRO A 533 -16.17 0.94 -1.29
CA PRO A 533 -16.99 -0.17 -0.80
C PRO A 533 -16.95 -0.25 0.74
N PRO A 534 -18.11 -0.28 1.45
CA PRO A 534 -18.13 -0.28 2.92
C PRO A 534 -17.43 -1.49 3.55
N THR A 535 -17.52 -2.66 2.92
CA THR A 535 -16.87 -3.91 3.37
C THR A 535 -15.35 -3.78 3.38
N GLU A 536 -14.78 -2.96 2.51
CA GLU A 536 -13.34 -2.73 2.46
C GLU A 536 -12.84 -1.86 3.62
N ALA A 537 -13.63 -0.87 4.06
CA ALA A 537 -13.27 -0.06 5.22
C ALA A 537 -13.19 -0.93 6.49
N LEU A 538 -14.20 -1.79 6.69
CA LEU A 538 -14.21 -2.75 7.79
C LEU A 538 -13.09 -3.79 7.64
N GLY A 539 -12.90 -4.33 6.43
CA GLY A 539 -11.82 -5.29 6.16
C GLY A 539 -10.46 -4.69 6.52
N SER A 540 -10.18 -3.47 6.07
CA SER A 540 -8.91 -2.78 6.36
C SER A 540 -8.65 -2.66 7.87
N PHE A 541 -9.69 -2.39 8.66
CA PHE A 541 -9.61 -2.37 10.12
C PHE A 541 -9.27 -3.75 10.69
N PHE A 542 -9.98 -4.81 10.29
CA PHE A 542 -9.74 -6.16 10.79
C PHE A 542 -8.33 -6.67 10.44
N LEU A 543 -7.85 -6.38 9.24
CA LEU A 543 -6.50 -6.73 8.81
C LEU A 543 -5.43 -6.00 9.62
N ALA A 544 -5.59 -4.68 9.81
CA ALA A 544 -4.67 -3.90 10.61
C ALA A 544 -4.68 -4.38 12.08
N CYS A 545 -5.86 -4.46 12.69
CA CYS A 545 -6.02 -4.90 14.08
C CYS A 545 -5.50 -6.33 14.30
N GLY A 546 -5.74 -7.25 13.35
CA GLY A 546 -5.18 -8.60 13.37
C GLY A 546 -3.66 -8.60 13.29
N GLY A 547 -3.08 -7.78 12.41
CA GLY A 547 -1.64 -7.59 12.33
C GLY A 547 -1.01 -7.06 13.62
N LEU A 548 -1.64 -6.08 14.27
CA LEU A 548 -1.16 -5.56 15.55
C LEU A 548 -1.31 -6.57 16.70
N ALA A 549 -2.43 -7.28 16.77
CA ALA A 549 -2.63 -8.35 17.74
C ALA A 549 -1.63 -9.50 17.55
N PHE A 550 -1.19 -9.75 16.30
CA PHE A 550 -0.12 -10.70 16.01
C PHE A 550 1.26 -10.19 16.50
N ILE A 551 1.53 -8.88 16.48
CA ILE A 551 2.73 -8.32 17.12
C ILE A 551 2.68 -8.54 18.65
N PHE A 552 1.49 -8.46 19.25
CA PHE A 552 1.29 -8.66 20.69
C PHE A 552 1.35 -10.13 21.14
N SER A 553 1.31 -11.11 20.23
CA SER A 553 1.31 -12.52 20.59
C SER A 553 2.70 -13.15 20.71
N THR A 554 3.74 -12.34 20.96
CA THR A 554 5.08 -12.87 21.25
C THR A 554 5.10 -13.65 22.56
N GLU A 555 5.93 -14.69 22.62
CA GLU A 555 6.08 -15.54 23.80
C GLU A 555 6.60 -14.74 25.01
N GLU A 556 7.59 -13.87 24.81
CA GLU A 556 8.11 -13.01 25.88
C GLU A 556 7.07 -12.02 26.41
N LEU A 557 6.19 -11.49 25.55
CA LEU A 557 5.09 -10.62 26.00
C LEU A 557 4.05 -11.41 26.80
N THR A 558 3.79 -12.66 26.40
CA THR A 558 2.95 -13.60 27.16
C THR A 558 3.52 -13.84 28.55
N ILE A 559 4.80 -14.20 28.64
CA ILE A 559 5.49 -14.43 29.92
C ILE A 559 5.45 -13.17 30.79
N ALA A 560 5.73 -11.99 30.21
CA ALA A 560 5.69 -10.72 30.92
C ALA A 560 4.27 -10.36 31.42
N ALA A 561 3.24 -10.65 30.63
CA ALA A 561 1.84 -10.44 31.02
C ALA A 561 1.43 -11.37 32.18
N MET A 562 1.77 -12.65 32.09
CA MET A 562 1.48 -13.64 33.13
C MET A 562 2.22 -13.33 34.44
N ARG A 563 3.50 -12.95 34.38
CA ARG A 563 4.29 -12.52 35.56
C ARG A 563 3.67 -11.34 36.30
N ARG A 564 3.01 -10.45 35.56
CA ARG A 564 2.36 -9.24 36.11
C ARG A 564 0.88 -9.46 36.44
N GLY A 565 0.32 -10.66 36.22
CA GLY A 565 -1.10 -10.95 36.38
C GLY A 565 -1.99 -10.10 35.47
N ARG A 566 -1.52 -9.79 34.25
CA ARG A 566 -2.19 -8.95 33.24
C ARG A 566 -2.40 -9.68 31.92
N ASP A 567 -2.55 -10.99 31.96
CA ASP A 567 -2.81 -11.89 30.83
C ASP A 567 -4.30 -11.90 30.41
N ASP A 568 -4.96 -10.75 30.46
CA ASP A 568 -6.34 -10.59 29.98
C ASP A 568 -6.37 -10.26 28.48
N VAL A 569 -6.90 -11.18 27.67
CA VAL A 569 -7.04 -11.03 26.22
C VAL A 569 -7.89 -9.81 25.84
N MET A 570 -8.89 -9.46 26.65
CA MET A 570 -9.73 -8.28 26.41
C MET A 570 -8.92 -6.98 26.49
N MET A 571 -7.96 -6.91 27.42
CA MET A 571 -7.04 -5.78 27.52
C MET A 571 -6.24 -5.61 26.22
N PHE A 572 -5.63 -6.70 25.72
CA PHE A 572 -4.84 -6.66 24.48
C PHE A 572 -5.69 -6.32 23.25
N LEU A 573 -6.91 -6.85 23.17
CA LEU A 573 -7.86 -6.49 22.12
C LEU A 573 -8.20 -5.00 22.16
N ASN A 574 -8.55 -4.45 23.32
CA ASN A 574 -8.92 -3.04 23.45
C ASN A 574 -7.77 -2.11 23.06
N VAL A 575 -6.53 -2.44 23.46
CA VAL A 575 -5.32 -1.70 23.05
C VAL A 575 -5.11 -1.80 21.54
N ALA A 576 -5.22 -2.99 20.96
CA ALA A 576 -5.08 -3.19 19.51
C ALA A 576 -6.12 -2.38 18.73
N VAL A 577 -7.39 -2.42 19.14
CA VAL A 577 -8.48 -1.66 18.53
C VAL A 577 -8.23 -0.15 18.64
N ALA A 578 -7.86 0.35 19.82
CA ALA A 578 -7.62 1.77 20.04
C ALA A 578 -6.48 2.30 19.16
N ILE A 579 -5.35 1.59 19.10
CA ILE A 579 -4.21 1.96 18.26
C ILE A 579 -4.59 1.85 16.77
N THR A 580 -5.35 0.84 16.37
CA THR A 580 -5.85 0.70 14.99
C THR A 580 -6.73 1.87 14.60
N CYS A 581 -7.72 2.23 15.41
CA CYS A 581 -8.60 3.38 15.16
C CYS A 581 -7.80 4.68 15.05
N PHE A 582 -6.86 4.91 15.96
CA PHE A 582 -5.96 6.06 15.90
C PHE A 582 -5.15 6.08 14.59
N ALA A 583 -4.59 4.94 14.17
CA ALA A 583 -3.82 4.83 12.94
C ALA A 583 -4.67 5.04 11.67
N LEU A 584 -5.93 4.61 11.66
CA LEU A 584 -6.87 4.88 10.57
C LEU A 584 -7.24 6.37 10.51
N CYS A 585 -7.49 7.02 11.66
CA CYS A 585 -7.68 8.48 11.72
C CYS A 585 -6.44 9.22 11.20
N TRP A 586 -5.24 8.78 11.58
CA TRP A 586 -3.99 9.32 11.05
C TRP A 586 -3.86 9.13 9.54
N THR A 587 -4.25 7.95 9.02
CA THR A 587 -4.25 7.67 7.59
C THR A 587 -5.19 8.61 6.82
N ILE A 588 -6.36 8.93 7.39
CA ILE A 588 -7.26 9.97 6.84
C ILE A 588 -6.56 11.33 6.82
N ALA A 589 -5.89 11.72 7.91
CA ALA A 589 -5.19 12.99 7.96
C ALA A 589 -4.11 13.10 6.87
N VAL A 590 -3.30 12.05 6.66
CA VAL A 590 -2.22 12.04 5.65
C VAL A 590 -2.78 12.04 4.22
N VAL A 591 -3.71 11.13 3.90
CA VAL A 591 -4.31 11.04 2.56
C VAL A 591 -5.17 12.28 2.26
N GLY A 592 -5.93 12.74 3.25
CA GLY A 592 -6.75 13.94 3.19
C GLY A 592 -5.91 15.20 2.99
N PHE A 593 -4.78 15.34 3.69
CA PHE A 593 -3.86 16.46 3.49
C PHE A 593 -3.31 16.50 2.06
N LYS A 594 -2.89 15.35 1.50
CA LYS A 594 -2.50 15.26 0.09
C LYS A 594 -3.65 15.64 -0.86
N GLY A 595 -4.86 15.17 -0.58
CA GLY A 595 -6.06 15.49 -1.36
C GLY A 595 -6.40 16.98 -1.34
N TYR A 596 -6.31 17.61 -0.16
CA TYR A 596 -6.50 19.04 0.04
C TYR A 596 -5.47 19.86 -0.74
N LEU A 597 -4.19 19.48 -0.71
CA LEU A 597 -3.18 20.19 -1.50
C LEU A 597 -3.46 20.10 -3.00
N LYS A 598 -3.88 18.93 -3.49
CA LYS A 598 -4.24 18.74 -4.91
C LYS A 598 -5.46 19.57 -5.32
N SER A 599 -6.50 19.67 -4.49
CA SER A 599 -7.72 20.41 -4.83
C SER A 599 -7.50 21.92 -4.96
N ARG A 600 -6.42 22.46 -4.37
CA ARG A 600 -6.06 23.88 -4.50
C ARG A 600 -5.30 24.20 -5.79
N ILE A 601 -4.80 23.18 -6.49
CA ILE A 601 -4.01 23.33 -7.71
C ILE A 601 -4.84 22.91 -8.94
N ALA A 602 -5.68 21.87 -8.80
CA ALA A 602 -6.53 21.39 -9.88
C ALA A 602 -7.68 22.37 -10.18
N PRO A 603 -8.08 22.53 -11.46
CA PRO A 603 -9.26 23.31 -11.80
C PRO A 603 -10.52 22.72 -11.14
N PRO A 604 -11.53 23.55 -10.82
CA PRO A 604 -12.78 23.07 -10.25
C PRO A 604 -13.47 22.12 -11.23
N VAL A 605 -13.74 20.89 -10.79
CA VAL A 605 -14.47 19.88 -11.56
C VAL A 605 -15.94 19.91 -11.13
N ALA A 606 -16.84 20.16 -12.08
CA ALA A 606 -18.27 19.98 -11.85
C ALA A 606 -18.59 18.48 -11.88
N TYR A 607 -19.17 17.97 -10.79
CA TYR A 607 -19.65 16.59 -10.73
C TYR A 607 -21.12 16.55 -11.16
N HIS A 608 -21.43 15.75 -12.18
CA HIS A 608 -22.81 15.42 -12.50
C HIS A 608 -23.23 14.18 -11.71
N SER A 609 -24.44 14.21 -11.13
CA SER A 609 -25.04 13.01 -10.55
C SER A 609 -25.19 11.97 -11.65
N SER A 610 -24.65 10.77 -11.43
CA SER A 610 -24.92 9.61 -12.28
C SER A 610 -26.19 8.86 -11.86
N ALA A 611 -26.84 9.31 -10.78
CA ALA A 611 -28.11 8.81 -10.27
C ALA A 611 -29.26 9.64 -10.82
#